data_AF-A0A7X1TZI2-F1
#
_entry.id   AF-A0A7X1TZI2-F1
#
_cell.length_a   1.000
_cell.length_b   1.000
_cell.length_c   1.000
_cell.angle_alpha   90.00
_cell.angle_beta   90.00
_cell.angle_gamma   90.00
#
_symmetry.space_group_name_H-M   'P 1'
#
loop_
_entity.id
_entity.type
_entity.pdbx_description
1 polymer ?
#
loop_
_entity_poly.entity_id
_entity_poly.type
_entity_poly.pdbx_seq_one_letter_code
_entity_poly.pdbx_strand_id
1 'polypeptide(L)'
;MVLPIFLVLVMGTIDFGWALRSYITLTNAAREGARVGIIGETEANIISTTKARASGILDSSGTVTVTGEQGNPGTVLKVAVSSDYAFITPLGGLVDALAGPLTLSTSTSMRME
;
A
#
# COMPACT_ATOMS: atom_id res chain seq x y z
N MET A 1 1.34 36.51 14.45
CA MET A 1 2.28 35.39 14.18
C MET A 1 1.58 34.06 14.44
N VAL A 2 0.55 33.73 13.65
CA VAL A 2 -0.27 32.50 13.85
C VAL A 2 -0.52 31.77 12.52
N LEU A 3 -0.63 32.54 11.43
CA LEU A 3 -0.79 32.06 10.07
C LEU A 3 0.16 30.90 9.66
N PRO A 4 1.49 30.96 9.87
CA PRO A 4 2.38 29.88 9.41
C PRO A 4 2.12 28.55 10.16
N ILE A 5 1.87 28.61 11.46
CA ILE A 5 1.55 27.42 12.28
C ILE A 5 0.20 26.84 11.85
N PHE A 6 -0.77 27.71 11.58
CA PHE A 6 -2.09 27.30 11.12
C PHE A 6 -2.02 26.58 9.75
N LEU A 7 -1.24 27.09 8.81
CA LEU A 7 -1.05 26.46 7.49
C LEU A 7 -0.40 25.09 7.60
N VAL A 8 0.62 24.93 8.44
CA VAL A 8 1.26 23.63 8.68
C VAL A 8 0.27 22.62 9.27
N LEU A 9 -0.56 23.04 10.23
CA LEU A 9 -1.60 22.16 10.78
C LEU A 9 -2.61 21.72 9.73
N VAL A 10 -3.12 22.64 8.92
CA VAL A 10 -4.10 22.32 7.86
C VAL A 10 -3.48 21.38 6.83
N MET A 11 -2.29 21.70 6.32
CA MET A 11 -1.58 20.84 5.36
C MET A 11 -1.29 19.45 5.94
N GLY A 12 -0.86 19.38 7.21
CA GLY A 12 -0.61 18.12 7.90
C GLY A 12 -1.87 17.25 8.03
N THR A 13 -3.03 17.84 8.33
CA THR A 13 -4.30 17.09 8.37
C THR A 13 -4.73 16.57 6.99
N ILE A 14 -4.48 17.33 5.92
CA ILE A 14 -4.79 16.93 4.54
C ILE A 14 -3.93 15.73 4.13
N ASP A 15 -2.61 15.83 4.33
CA ASP A 15 -1.70 14.73 4.00
C ASP A 15 -1.97 13.50 4.86
N PHE A 16 -2.32 13.67 6.14
CA PHE A 16 -2.70 12.55 7.01
C PHE A 16 -3.95 11.82 6.50
N GLY A 17 -4.99 12.57 6.10
CA GLY A 17 -6.20 11.98 5.52
C GLY A 17 -5.91 11.21 4.23
N TRP A 18 -5.03 11.76 3.39
CA TRP A 18 -4.61 11.09 2.16
C TRP A 18 -3.76 9.83 2.43
N ALA A 19 -2.88 9.87 3.43
CA ALA A 19 -2.06 8.73 3.83
C ALA A 19 -2.93 7.58 4.33
N LEU A 20 -3.91 7.89 5.18
CA LEU A 20 -4.85 6.91 5.70
C LEU A 20 -5.68 6.26 4.57
N ARG A 21 -6.16 7.07 3.62
CA ARG A 21 -6.85 6.56 2.42
C ARG A 21 -5.98 5.57 1.65
N SER A 22 -4.72 5.92 1.41
CA SER A 22 -3.77 5.05 0.69
C SER A 22 -3.52 3.75 1.45
N TYR A 23 -3.31 3.82 2.77
CA TYR A 23 -3.10 2.65 3.63
C TYR A 23 -4.29 1.67 3.62
N ILE A 24 -5.52 2.18 3.73
CA ILE A 24 -6.73 1.36 3.65
C ILE A 24 -6.86 0.70 2.28
N THR A 25 -6.58 1.46 1.21
CA THR A 25 -6.65 0.96 -0.17
C THR A 25 -5.62 -0.16 -0.41
N LEU A 26 -4.38 0.02 0.05
CA LEU A 26 -3.31 -0.99 0.00
C LEU A 26 -3.70 -2.27 0.74
N THR A 27 -4.30 -2.13 1.93
CA THR A 27 -4.72 -3.27 2.74
C THR A 27 -5.86 -4.06 2.07
N ASN A 28 -6.83 -3.36 1.50
CA ASN A 28 -7.91 -3.99 0.74
C ASN A 28 -7.38 -4.68 -0.52
N ALA A 29 -6.43 -4.06 -1.22
CA ALA A 29 -5.79 -4.65 -2.40
C ALA A 29 -5.02 -5.94 -2.03
N ALA A 30 -4.24 -5.93 -0.95
CA ALA A 30 -3.52 -7.12 -0.47
C ALA A 30 -4.47 -8.27 -0.12
N ARG A 31 -5.61 -7.98 0.52
CA ARG A 31 -6.65 -8.97 0.82
C ARG A 31 -7.28 -9.57 -0.44
N GLU A 32 -7.58 -8.74 -1.43
CA GLU A 32 -8.16 -9.22 -2.69
C GLU A 32 -7.13 -10.05 -3.48
N GLY A 33 -5.86 -9.62 -3.52
CA GLY A 33 -4.78 -10.42 -4.09
C GLY A 33 -4.67 -11.80 -3.43
N ALA A 34 -4.72 -11.84 -2.10
CA ALA A 34 -4.68 -13.10 -1.36
C ALA A 34 -5.89 -13.99 -1.68
N ARG A 35 -7.09 -13.41 -1.81
CA ARG A 35 -8.32 -14.13 -2.17
C ARG A 35 -8.24 -14.75 -3.56
N VAL A 36 -7.64 -14.06 -4.53
CA VAL A 36 -7.43 -14.61 -5.86
C VAL A 36 -6.36 -15.69 -5.83
N GLY A 37 -5.29 -15.49 -5.04
CA GLY A 37 -4.21 -16.46 -4.90
C GLY A 37 -4.62 -17.79 -4.27
N ILE A 38 -5.57 -17.80 -3.32
CA ILE A 38 -6.05 -19.06 -2.72
C ILE A 38 -6.82 -19.97 -3.68
N ILE A 39 -7.27 -19.44 -4.84
CA ILE A 39 -7.96 -20.23 -5.88
C ILE A 39 -6.94 -20.94 -6.81
N GLY A 40 -5.63 -20.75 -6.58
CA GLY A 40 -4.56 -21.37 -7.37
C GLY A 40 -4.13 -20.54 -8.59
N GLU A 41 -4.44 -19.24 -8.58
CA GLU A 41 -4.03 -18.32 -9.63
C GLU A 41 -2.51 -18.12 -9.68
N THR A 42 -2.02 -17.68 -10.85
CA THR A 42 -0.60 -17.41 -11.05
C THR A 42 -0.16 -16.16 -10.30
N GLU A 43 1.12 -16.08 -9.93
CA GLU A 43 1.72 -14.88 -9.33
C GLU A 43 1.40 -13.61 -10.14
N ALA A 44 1.52 -13.69 -11.47
CA ALA A 44 1.25 -12.57 -12.36
C ALA A 44 -0.21 -12.05 -12.25
N ASN A 45 -1.19 -12.95 -12.14
CA ASN A 45 -2.59 -12.57 -11.97
C ASN A 45 -2.88 -12.01 -10.57
N ILE A 46 -2.23 -12.55 -9.54
CA ILE A 46 -2.32 -12.04 -8.16
C ILE A 46 -1.75 -10.61 -8.11
N ILE A 47 -0.58 -10.38 -8.68
CA ILE A 47 0.05 -9.06 -8.75
C ILE A 47 -0.81 -8.09 -9.55
N SER A 48 -1.30 -8.50 -10.73
CA SER A 48 -2.15 -7.66 -11.58
C SER A 48 -3.45 -7.25 -10.88
N THR A 49 -4.12 -8.20 -10.22
CA THR A 49 -5.34 -7.91 -9.45
C THR A 49 -5.06 -6.98 -8.28
N THR A 50 -3.97 -7.22 -7.55
CA THR A 50 -3.55 -6.37 -6.42
C THR A 50 -3.27 -4.94 -6.90
N LYS A 51 -2.53 -4.78 -8.00
CA LYS A 51 -2.23 -3.47 -8.59
C LYS A 51 -3.49 -2.78 -9.11
N ALA A 52 -4.39 -3.49 -9.79
CA ALA A 52 -5.65 -2.93 -10.27
C ALA A 52 -6.52 -2.37 -9.13
N ARG A 53 -6.52 -3.00 -7.96
CA ARG A 53 -7.28 -2.56 -6.77
C ARG A 53 -6.67 -1.34 -6.07
N ALA A 54 -5.38 -1.08 -6.26
CA ALA A 54 -4.67 0.08 -5.72
C ALA A 54 -4.00 0.91 -6.83
N SER A 55 -4.68 1.05 -7.98
CA SER A 55 -4.22 1.86 -9.09
C SER A 55 -4.07 3.33 -8.67
N GLY A 56 -3.02 3.98 -9.19
CA GLY A 56 -2.56 5.31 -8.79
C GLY A 56 -1.70 5.34 -7.53
N ILE A 57 -1.67 4.25 -6.74
CA ILE A 57 -0.77 4.11 -5.58
C ILE A 57 0.38 3.16 -5.94
N LEU A 58 0.07 1.98 -6.47
CA LEU A 58 1.07 0.96 -6.79
C LEU A 58 1.73 1.10 -8.18
N ASP A 59 1.28 2.05 -8.99
CA ASP A 59 1.69 2.17 -10.39
C ASP A 59 3.07 2.84 -10.56
N SER A 60 3.49 3.71 -9.63
CA SER A 60 4.73 4.49 -9.74
C SER A 60 5.90 3.95 -8.92
N SER A 61 5.64 3.30 -7.78
CA SER A 61 6.68 2.78 -6.85
C SER A 61 6.23 1.55 -6.06
N GLY A 62 5.08 0.98 -6.40
CA GLY A 62 4.48 -0.14 -5.68
C GLY A 62 5.14 -1.48 -5.98
N THR A 63 5.71 -2.11 -4.94
CA THR A 63 6.16 -3.49 -4.96
C THR A 63 5.08 -4.39 -4.36
N VAL A 64 4.64 -5.40 -5.12
CA VAL A 64 3.79 -6.48 -4.62
C VAL A 64 4.63 -7.74 -4.60
N THR A 65 4.78 -8.37 -3.43
CA THR A 65 5.45 -9.66 -3.28
C THR A 65 4.43 -10.71 -2.87
N VAL A 66 4.38 -11.79 -3.64
CA VAL A 66 3.55 -12.96 -3.35
C VAL A 66 4.47 -14.07 -2.88
N THR A 67 4.02 -14.84 -1.89
CA THR A 67 4.74 -16.01 -1.40
C THR A 67 3.76 -17.15 -1.16
N GLY A 68 4.07 -18.33 -1.68
CA GLY A 68 3.24 -19.52 -1.51
C GLY A 68 2.10 -19.62 -2.51
N GLU A 69 2.17 -18.93 -3.66
CA GLU A 69 1.26 -19.16 -4.78
C GLU A 69 1.29 -20.62 -5.28
N GLN A 70 0.14 -21.10 -5.73
CA GLN A 70 -0.04 -22.47 -6.25
C GLN A 70 0.43 -23.61 -5.32
N GLY A 71 0.64 -23.31 -4.04
CA GLY A 71 0.98 -24.31 -3.03
C GLY A 71 -0.16 -25.30 -2.79
N ASN A 72 0.17 -26.42 -2.17
CA ASN A 72 -0.82 -27.44 -1.84
C ASN A 72 -1.90 -26.90 -0.87
N PRO A 73 -3.12 -27.48 -0.91
CA PRO A 73 -4.13 -27.30 0.11
C PRO A 73 -3.52 -27.41 1.52
N GLY A 74 -3.73 -26.40 2.35
CA GLY A 74 -3.16 -26.27 3.70
C GLY A 74 -1.92 -25.40 3.83
N THR A 75 -1.29 -24.97 2.72
CA THR A 75 -0.16 -24.02 2.75
C THR A 75 -0.66 -22.57 2.87
N VAL A 76 0.17 -21.68 3.41
CA VAL A 76 -0.19 -20.27 3.64
C VAL A 76 0.30 -19.44 2.46
N LEU A 77 -0.63 -18.76 1.80
CA LEU A 77 -0.35 -17.73 0.81
C LEU A 77 -0.20 -16.38 1.51
N LYS A 78 0.88 -15.65 1.22
CA LYS A 78 1.12 -14.30 1.73
C LYS A 78 1.26 -13.31 0.58
N VAL A 79 0.51 -12.22 0.64
CA VAL A 79 0.62 -11.08 -0.27
C VAL A 79 1.08 -9.87 0.54
N ALA A 80 2.29 -9.41 0.28
CA ALA A 80 2.84 -8.19 0.85
C ALA A 80 2.90 -7.09 -0.22
N VAL A 81 2.60 -5.88 0.20
CA VAL A 81 2.49 -4.71 -0.66
C VAL A 81 3.24 -3.57 0.01
N SER A 82 4.20 -2.99 -0.71
CA SER A 82 4.99 -1.84 -0.27
C SER A 82 4.91 -0.74 -1.32
N SER A 83 4.73 0.50 -0.91
CA SER A 83 4.74 1.65 -1.80
C SER A 83 5.31 2.88 -1.10
N ASP A 84 6.08 3.67 -1.83
CA ASP A 84 6.51 4.97 -1.33
C ASP A 84 5.31 5.91 -1.27
N TYR A 85 5.22 6.69 -0.19
CA TYR A 85 4.12 7.63 0.01
C TYR A 85 4.49 8.99 -0.57
N ALA A 86 3.78 9.39 -1.62
CA ALA A 86 3.86 10.73 -2.18
C ALA A 86 2.90 11.67 -1.43
N PHE A 87 3.47 12.64 -0.71
CA PHE A 87 2.70 13.72 -0.11
C PHE A 87 2.09 14.63 -1.19
N ILE A 88 0.90 15.16 -0.92
CA ILE A 88 0.23 16.08 -1.84
C ILE A 88 0.63 17.51 -1.57
N THR A 89 0.80 17.87 -0.30
CA THR A 89 1.17 19.23 0.06
C THR A 89 2.70 19.40 -0.01
N PRO A 90 3.20 20.64 -0.20
CA PRO A 90 4.64 20.92 -0.17
C PRO A 90 5.31 20.60 1.19
N LEU A 91 4.55 20.24 2.24
CA LEU A 91 5.14 19.63 3.45
C LEU A 91 5.93 18.36 3.14
N GLY A 92 5.58 17.62 2.08
CA GLY A 92 6.31 16.42 1.70
C GLY A 92 7.80 16.64 1.51
N GLY A 93 8.19 17.71 0.82
CA GLY A 93 9.60 18.06 0.63
C GLY A 93 10.31 18.45 1.93
N LEU A 94 9.59 19.05 2.89
CA LEU A 94 10.12 19.35 4.22
C LEU A 94 10.28 18.09 5.08
N VAL A 95 9.30 17.18 5.02
CA VAL A 95 9.33 15.90 5.75
C VAL A 95 10.44 15.01 5.20
N ASP A 96 10.56 14.90 3.88
CA ASP A 96 11.61 14.11 3.23
C ASP A 96 13.01 14.65 3.57
N ALA A 97 13.18 15.98 3.55
CA ALA A 97 14.45 16.62 3.93
C ALA A 97 14.83 16.44 5.42
N LEU A 98 13.84 16.28 6.32
CA LEU A 98 14.07 16.21 7.77
C LEU A 98 14.11 14.77 8.32
N ALA A 99 13.29 13.88 7.76
CA ALA A 99 13.03 12.53 8.25
C ALA A 99 13.23 11.43 7.21
N GLY A 100 13.45 11.77 5.94
CA GLY A 100 13.59 10.84 4.82
C GLY A 100 12.25 10.35 4.24
N PRO A 101 12.32 9.49 3.20
CA PRO A 101 11.15 9.07 2.45
C PRO A 101 10.26 8.15 3.28
N LEU A 102 8.96 8.45 3.31
CA LEU A 102 7.97 7.67 4.04
C LEU A 102 7.49 6.50 3.16
N THR A 103 7.64 5.27 3.64
CA THR A 103 7.17 4.06 2.94
C THR A 103 5.98 3.44 3.65
N LEU A 104 4.96 3.07 2.88
CA LEU A 104 3.77 2.37 3.38
C LEU A 104 3.88 0.90 3.02
N SER A 105 3.93 0.03 4.03
CA SER A 105 3.98 -1.42 3.87
C SER A 105 2.79 -2.08 4.56
N THR A 106 2.18 -3.05 3.89
CA THR A 106 1.12 -3.90 4.45
C THR A 106 1.28 -5.33 3.95
N SER A 107 0.82 -6.32 4.72
CA SER A 107 0.84 -7.71 4.29
C SER A 107 -0.37 -8.45 4.80
N THR A 108 -0.93 -9.32 3.95
CA THR A 108 -2.04 -10.21 4.27
C THR A 108 -1.64 -11.66 4.02
N SER A 109 -1.98 -12.56 4.93
CA SER A 109 -1.86 -14.02 4.72
C SER A 109 -3.22 -14.70 4.75
N MET A 110 -3.42 -15.68 3.87
CA MET A 110 -4.59 -16.56 3.82
C MET A 110 -4.14 -18.01 3.64
N ARG A 111 -4.88 -18.96 4.22
CA ARG A 111 -4.57 -20.39 4.06
C ARG A 111 -5.28 -20.93 2.83
N MET A 112 -4.57 -21.69 2.01
CA MET A 112 -5.18 -22.43 0.90
C MET A 112 -5.99 -23.60 1.46
N GLU A 113 -7.20 -23.77 0.95
CA GLU A 113 -8.10 -24.87 1.29
C GLU A 113 -8.06 -25.99 0.24
#